data_AF-A0AA41QHA6-F1
#
_entry.id   AF-A0AA41QHA6-F1
#
_cell.length_a   1.000
_cell.length_b   1.000
_cell.length_c   1.000
_cell.angle_alpha   90.00
_cell.angle_beta   90.00
_cell.angle_gamma   90.00
#
_symmetry.space_group_name_H-M   'P 1'
#
loop_
_entity.id
_entity.type
_entity.pdbx_description
1 polymer ?
#
loop_
_entity_poly.entity_id
_entity_poly.type
_entity_poly.pdbx_seq_one_letter_code
_entity_poly.pdbx_strand_id
1 'polypeptide(L)'
;MLTTTLWAAQIALALFFLFAGLPKILGRGIDRWTGFDDLPRPLTILIGIAEVAAPIALVLPMLLGTFEWTTPLAAIGLAVVTLMASGFHLRAGEWLPALETALWAMLTGAVAVGRWDLLATGPSPRADLLVPVMGVLTVALVVNIVAIFRMPAPSRAEARESEEARA
;
A
#
# COMPACT_ATOMS: atom_id res chain seq x y z
N MET A 1 1.64 -5.31 -26.90
CA MET A 1 0.38 -5.14 -26.16
C MET A 1 0.62 -5.15 -24.65
N LEU A 2 1.24 -6.19 -24.07
CA LEU A 2 1.53 -6.26 -22.63
C LEU A 2 2.29 -5.03 -22.09
N THR A 3 3.36 -4.58 -22.74
CA THR A 3 4.15 -3.41 -22.30
C THR A 3 3.30 -2.13 -22.22
N THR A 4 2.43 -1.89 -23.20
CA THR A 4 1.52 -0.73 -23.22
C THR A 4 0.51 -0.82 -22.08
N THR A 5 -0.05 -2.02 -21.82
CA THR A 5 -0.96 -2.27 -20.70
C THR A 5 -0.28 -2.01 -19.36
N LEU A 6 0.96 -2.48 -19.17
CA LEU A 6 1.73 -2.23 -17.95
C LEU A 6 2.02 -0.74 -17.75
N TRP A 7 2.34 0.00 -18.82
CA TRP A 7 2.50 1.44 -18.73
C TRP A 7 1.21 2.16 -18.32
N ALA A 8 0.08 1.80 -18.93
CA ALA A 8 -1.22 2.35 -18.56
C ALA A 8 -1.55 2.07 -17.08
N ALA A 9 -1.32 0.83 -16.62
CA ALA A 9 -1.49 0.44 -15.23
C ALA A 9 -0.58 1.26 -14.29
N GLN A 10 0.71 1.39 -14.61
CA GLN A 10 1.68 2.16 -13.81
C GLN A 10 1.28 3.63 -13.69
N ILE A 11 0.81 4.26 -14.77
CA ILE A 11 0.36 5.67 -14.75
C ILE A 11 -0.91 5.81 -13.89
N ALA A 12 -1.88 4.91 -14.05
CA ALA A 12 -3.10 4.94 -13.24
C ALA A 12 -2.81 4.75 -11.74
N LEU A 13 -1.97 3.76 -11.42
CA LEU A 13 -1.45 3.53 -10.07
C LEU A 13 -0.71 4.76 -9.54
N ALA A 14 0.16 5.37 -10.36
CA ALA A 14 0.94 6.51 -9.93
C ALA A 14 0.07 7.69 -9.54
N LEU A 15 -0.91 8.02 -10.37
CA LEU A 15 -1.86 9.07 -10.07
C LEU A 15 -2.66 8.75 -8.80
N PHE A 16 -3.24 7.55 -8.72
CA PHE A 16 -4.05 7.14 -7.56
C PHE A 16 -3.27 7.29 -6.25
N PHE A 17 -2.07 6.71 -6.16
CA PHE A 17 -1.30 6.69 -4.92
C PHE A 17 -0.69 8.05 -4.56
N LEU A 18 -0.39 8.90 -5.53
CA LEU A 18 -0.04 10.30 -5.24
C LEU A 18 -1.22 11.04 -4.58
N PHE A 19 -2.44 10.87 -5.08
CA PHE A 19 -3.64 11.46 -4.48
C PHE A 19 -4.02 10.83 -3.14
N ALA A 20 -3.77 9.53 -2.95
CA ALA A 20 -4.06 8.82 -1.71
C ALA A 20 -3.03 9.12 -0.59
N GLY A 21 -1.75 9.27 -0.95
CA GLY A 21 -0.65 9.44 0.00
C GLY A 21 -0.43 10.88 0.45
N LEU A 22 -0.60 11.85 -0.45
CA LEU A 22 -0.33 13.26 -0.14
C LEU A 22 -1.17 13.80 1.03
N PRO A 23 -2.49 13.53 1.15
CA PRO A 23 -3.28 13.90 2.31
C PRO A 23 -2.73 13.38 3.64
N LYS A 24 -2.16 12.17 3.66
CA LYS A 24 -1.58 11.53 4.86
C LYS A 24 -0.33 12.24 5.34
N ILE A 25 0.51 12.71 4.42
CA ILE A 25 1.70 13.52 4.72
C ILE A 25 1.26 14.89 5.26
N LEU A 26 0.36 15.56 4.53
CA LEU A 26 -0.07 16.93 4.86
C LEU A 26 -0.97 16.98 6.10
N GLY A 27 -1.61 15.87 6.47
CA GLY A 27 -2.61 15.82 7.54
C GLY A 27 -3.85 16.63 7.22
N ARG A 28 -4.32 16.60 5.96
CA ARG A 28 -5.49 17.35 5.50
C ARG A 28 -6.55 16.41 4.96
N GLY A 29 -7.76 16.47 5.50
CA GLY A 29 -8.90 15.68 5.03
C GLY A 29 -8.89 14.21 5.45
N ILE A 30 -7.86 13.77 6.19
CA ILE A 30 -7.73 12.39 6.70
C ILE A 30 -8.66 12.11 7.88
N ASP A 31 -9.13 13.14 8.60
CA ASP A 31 -10.07 13.01 9.73
C ASP A 31 -11.46 12.51 9.28
N ARG A 32 -11.71 12.46 7.96
CA ARG A 32 -12.93 11.90 7.37
C ARG A 32 -12.74 10.46 6.92
N TRP A 33 -11.54 9.90 7.08
CA TRP A 33 -11.20 8.55 6.62
C TRP A 33 -11.26 7.59 7.80
N THR A 34 -11.94 6.47 7.61
CA THR A 34 -12.14 5.44 8.62
C THR A 34 -10.82 4.95 9.20
N GLY A 35 -10.72 4.95 10.54
CA GLY A 35 -9.59 4.45 11.35
C GLY A 35 -8.30 5.25 11.33
N PHE A 36 -8.26 6.43 10.70
CA PHE A 36 -7.12 7.34 10.88
C PHE A 36 -7.11 8.03 12.23
N ASP A 37 -8.25 8.09 12.93
CA ASP A 37 -8.37 8.64 14.28
C ASP A 37 -7.61 7.80 15.33
N ASP A 38 -7.48 6.49 15.10
CA ASP A 38 -6.81 5.55 16.00
C ASP A 38 -5.30 5.36 15.68
N LEU A 39 -4.81 5.95 14.58
CA LEU A 39 -3.45 5.77 14.13
C LEU A 39 -2.54 6.91 14.64
N PRO A 40 -1.38 6.59 15.23
CA PRO A 40 -0.38 7.60 15.57
C PRO A 40 0.02 8.41 14.33
N ARG A 41 -0.01 9.74 14.43
CA ARG A 41 0.36 10.65 13.32
C ARG A 41 1.70 10.30 12.63
N PRO A 42 2.77 9.88 13.33
CA PRO A 42 4.00 9.47 12.66
C PRO A 42 3.83 8.26 11.74
N LEU A 43 2.99 7.30 12.12
CA LEU A 43 2.68 6.13 11.30
C LEU A 43 1.90 6.53 10.04
N THR A 44 0.89 7.40 10.19
CA THR A 44 0.14 7.97 9.07
C THR A 44 1.05 8.69 8.07
N ILE A 45 1.99 9.50 8.54
CA ILE A 45 2.97 10.18 7.68
C ILE A 45 3.88 9.16 6.98
N LEU A 46 4.35 8.13 7.68
CA LEU A 46 5.19 7.09 7.10
C LEU A 46 4.47 6.35 5.95
N ILE A 47 3.19 6.00 6.15
CA ILE A 47 2.35 5.41 5.09
C ILE A 47 2.24 6.38 3.91
N GLY A 48 1.95 7.66 4.17
CA GLY A 48 1.86 8.68 3.12
C GLY A 48 3.16 8.84 2.32
N ILE A 49 4.32 8.85 2.99
CA ILE A 49 5.63 8.90 2.32
C ILE A 49 5.83 7.66 1.45
N ALA A 50 5.50 6.48 1.95
CA ALA A 50 5.62 5.24 1.19
C ALA A 50 4.72 5.25 -0.06
N GLU A 51 3.46 5.68 0.09
CA GLU A 51 2.49 5.80 -1.00
C GLU A 51 2.83 6.90 -2.00
N VAL A 52 3.66 7.89 -1.67
CA VAL A 52 4.15 8.90 -2.62
C VAL A 52 5.47 8.46 -3.26
N ALA A 53 6.37 7.83 -2.50
CA ALA A 53 7.67 7.37 -3.01
C ALA A 53 7.52 6.18 -3.97
N ALA A 54 6.64 5.22 -3.65
CA ALA A 54 6.39 4.06 -4.50
C ALA A 54 5.96 4.42 -5.94
N PRO A 55 4.93 5.27 -6.19
CA PRO A 55 4.54 5.62 -7.55
C PRO A 55 5.59 6.42 -8.32
N ILE A 56 6.43 7.19 -7.62
CA ILE A 56 7.60 7.84 -8.24
C ILE A 56 8.58 6.77 -8.73
N ALA A 57 8.95 5.81 -7.89
CA ALA A 57 9.84 4.70 -8.25
C ALA A 57 9.21 3.71 -9.24
N LEU A 58 7.87 3.67 -9.33
CA LEU A 58 7.12 2.84 -10.27
C LEU A 58 7.24 3.35 -11.71
N VAL A 59 7.33 4.67 -11.90
CA VAL A 59 7.24 5.31 -13.24
C VAL A 59 8.55 5.98 -13.65
N LEU A 60 9.14 6.79 -12.77
CA LEU A 60 10.24 7.68 -13.12
C LEU A 60 11.52 6.94 -13.56
N PRO A 61 11.98 5.87 -12.88
CA PRO A 61 13.17 5.10 -13.29
C PRO A 61 13.08 4.61 -14.74
N MET A 62 11.92 4.06 -15.13
CA MET A 62 11.67 3.58 -16.49
C MET A 62 11.58 4.72 -17.52
N LEU A 63 11.08 5.90 -17.14
CA LEU A 63 11.05 7.06 -18.05
C LEU A 63 12.45 7.63 -18.28
N LEU A 64 13.31 7.56 -17.26
CA LEU A 64 14.68 8.07 -17.32
C LEU A 64 15.68 7.05 -17.89
N GLY A 65 15.28 5.78 -18.04
CA GLY A 65 16.19 4.71 -18.43
C GLY A 65 17.29 4.40 -17.39
N THR A 66 17.02 4.71 -16.11
CA THR A 66 18.01 4.58 -15.02
C THR A 66 17.36 3.92 -13.80
N PHE A 67 18.11 3.06 -13.10
CA PHE A 67 17.63 2.34 -11.91
C PHE A 67 16.32 1.57 -12.09
N GLU A 68 16.03 1.05 -13.29
CA GLU A 68 14.76 0.41 -13.63
C GLU A 68 14.40 -0.79 -12.73
N TRP A 69 15.41 -1.43 -12.12
CA TRP A 69 15.24 -2.47 -11.11
C TRP A 69 14.42 -2.04 -9.89
N THR A 70 14.28 -0.74 -9.61
CA THR A 70 13.44 -0.25 -8.50
C THR A 70 11.95 -0.34 -8.81
N THR A 71 11.55 -0.38 -10.09
CA THR A 71 10.14 -0.42 -10.51
C THR A 71 9.39 -1.67 -10.01
N PRO A 72 9.88 -2.90 -10.24
CA PRO A 72 9.23 -4.09 -9.68
C PRO A 72 9.24 -4.10 -8.14
N LEU A 73 10.28 -3.55 -7.48
CA LEU A 73 10.31 -3.44 -6.02
C LEU A 73 9.27 -2.46 -5.48
N ALA A 74 9.11 -1.31 -6.12
CA ALA A 74 8.08 -0.32 -5.78
C ALA A 74 6.68 -0.92 -5.95
N ALA A 75 6.47 -1.68 -7.02
CA ALA A 75 5.22 -2.39 -7.27
C ALA A 75 4.90 -3.43 -6.17
N ILE A 76 5.89 -4.19 -5.70
CA ILE A 76 5.73 -5.13 -4.57
C ILE A 76 5.36 -4.38 -3.29
N GLY A 77 6.09 -3.32 -2.95
CA GLY A 77 5.82 -2.54 -1.74
C GLY A 77 4.41 -1.96 -1.74
N LEU A 78 3.98 -1.44 -2.89
CA LEU A 78 2.63 -0.91 -3.07
C LEU A 78 1.58 -2.02 -2.95
N ALA A 79 1.79 -3.17 -3.58
CA ALA A 79 0.90 -4.32 -3.46
C ALA A 79 0.69 -4.75 -2.01
N VAL A 80 1.76 -4.79 -1.22
CA VAL A 80 1.69 -5.14 0.22
C VAL A 80 0.88 -4.11 0.99
N VAL A 81 1.22 -2.82 0.88
CA VAL A 81 0.52 -1.75 1.63
C VAL A 81 -0.97 -1.70 1.28
N THR A 82 -1.29 -1.78 0.00
CA THR A 82 -2.67 -1.72 -0.46
C THR A 82 -3.46 -2.98 -0.11
N LEU A 83 -2.83 -4.15 -0.10
CA LEU A 83 -3.46 -5.38 0.38
C LEU A 83 -3.78 -5.30 1.88
N MET A 84 -2.89 -4.70 2.68
CA MET A 84 -3.16 -4.44 4.10
C MET A 84 -4.33 -3.45 4.27
N ALA A 85 -4.43 -2.42 3.43
CA ALA A 85 -5.57 -1.50 3.43
C ALA A 85 -6.90 -2.23 3.11
N SER A 86 -6.89 -3.20 2.19
CA SER A 86 -8.06 -4.04 1.93
C SER A 86 -8.50 -4.82 3.17
N GLY A 87 -7.56 -5.44 3.89
CA GLY A 87 -7.84 -6.12 5.16
C GLY A 87 -8.42 -5.19 6.22
N PHE A 88 -7.93 -3.95 6.29
CA PHE A 88 -8.46 -2.91 7.16
C PHE A 88 -9.93 -2.58 6.83
N HIS A 89 -10.24 -2.30 5.57
CA HIS A 89 -11.62 -1.98 5.14
C HIS A 89 -12.58 -3.17 5.32
N LEU A 90 -12.14 -4.40 5.09
CA LEU A 90 -12.95 -5.59 5.36
C LEU A 90 -13.37 -5.67 6.82
N ARG A 91 -12.46 -5.35 7.74
CA ARG A 91 -12.75 -5.32 9.18
C ARG A 91 -13.65 -4.19 9.60
N ALA A 92 -13.54 -3.03 8.95
CA ALA A 92 -14.43 -1.91 9.14
C ALA A 92 -15.84 -2.15 8.55
N GLY A 93 -16.07 -3.28 7.85
CA GLY A 93 -17.33 -3.58 7.17
C GLY A 93 -17.52 -2.79 5.87
N GLU A 94 -16.47 -2.16 5.36
CA GLU A 94 -16.45 -1.32 4.18
C GLU A 94 -16.12 -2.14 2.92
N TRP A 95 -17.12 -2.88 2.41
CA TRP A 95 -16.92 -3.83 1.30
C TRP A 95 -16.43 -3.19 0.00
N LEU A 96 -16.92 -2.00 -0.35
CA LEU A 96 -16.53 -1.32 -1.59
C LEU A 96 -15.08 -0.81 -1.53
N PRO A 97 -14.65 -0.05 -0.49
CA PRO A 97 -13.24 0.29 -0.30
C PRO A 97 -12.31 -0.93 -0.19
N ALA A 98 -12.76 -2.02 0.45
CA ALA A 98 -12.01 -3.27 0.51
C ALA A 98 -11.77 -3.88 -0.87
N LEU A 99 -12.80 -3.92 -1.71
CA LEU A 99 -12.70 -4.43 -3.08
C LEU A 99 -11.82 -3.53 -3.95
N GLU A 100 -11.96 -2.21 -3.82
CA GLU A 100 -11.15 -1.23 -4.55
C GLU A 100 -9.66 -1.40 -4.23
N THR A 101 -9.30 -1.41 -2.95
CA THR A 101 -7.91 -1.60 -2.52
C THR A 101 -7.37 -2.98 -2.90
N ALA A 102 -8.19 -4.05 -2.88
CA ALA A 102 -7.80 -5.35 -3.41
C ALA A 102 -7.51 -5.30 -4.92
N LEU A 103 -8.31 -4.57 -5.71
CA LEU A 103 -8.09 -4.38 -7.14
C LEU A 103 -6.76 -3.66 -7.41
N TRP A 104 -6.48 -2.59 -6.67
CA TRP A 104 -5.20 -1.87 -6.76
C TRP A 104 -4.02 -2.74 -6.34
N ALA A 105 -4.15 -3.57 -5.31
CA ALA A 105 -3.14 -4.53 -4.91
C ALA A 105 -2.87 -5.59 -5.98
N MET A 106 -3.91 -6.08 -6.67
CA MET A 106 -3.75 -7.00 -7.80
C MET A 106 -3.05 -6.33 -8.99
N LEU A 107 -3.40 -5.08 -9.30
CA LEU A 107 -2.80 -4.35 -10.42
C LEU A 107 -1.32 -4.06 -10.18
N THR A 108 -0.95 -3.66 -8.96
CA THR A 108 0.46 -3.48 -8.55
C THR A 108 1.22 -4.80 -8.58
N GLY A 109 0.63 -5.90 -8.10
CA GLY A 109 1.19 -7.25 -8.23
C GLY A 109 1.40 -7.65 -9.69
N ALA A 110 0.45 -7.36 -10.58
CA ALA A 110 0.59 -7.62 -12.00
C ALA A 110 1.73 -6.81 -12.64
N VAL A 111 1.93 -5.56 -12.22
CA VAL A 111 3.09 -4.76 -12.63
C VAL A 111 4.40 -5.35 -12.13
N ALA A 112 4.46 -5.78 -10.87
CA ALA A 112 5.65 -6.42 -10.31
C ALA A 112 6.05 -7.66 -11.12
N VAL A 113 5.09 -8.53 -11.43
CA VAL A 113 5.31 -9.73 -12.24
C VAL A 113 5.69 -9.36 -13.68
N GLY A 114 4.97 -8.42 -14.30
CA GLY A 114 5.20 -8.01 -15.68
C GLY A 114 6.51 -7.24 -15.91
N ARG A 115 7.14 -6.75 -14.84
CA ARG A 115 8.42 -6.01 -14.85
C ARG A 115 9.53 -6.77 -14.15
N TRP A 116 9.32 -8.04 -13.82
CA TRP A 116 10.25 -8.83 -13.00
C TRP A 116 11.67 -8.87 -13.57
N ASP A 117 11.80 -8.95 -14.90
CA ASP A 117 13.09 -8.99 -15.59
C ASP A 117 13.98 -7.77 -15.28
N LEU A 118 13.39 -6.63 -14.93
CA LEU A 118 14.14 -5.41 -14.59
C LEU A 118 14.96 -5.59 -13.30
N LEU A 119 14.59 -6.50 -12.40
CA LEU A 119 15.38 -6.79 -11.20
C LEU A 119 16.80 -7.24 -11.54
N ALA A 120 17.00 -7.90 -12.68
CA ALA A 120 18.33 -8.36 -13.12
C ALA A 120 19.28 -7.21 -13.47
N THR A 121 18.75 -5.99 -13.69
CA THR A 121 19.55 -4.78 -13.92
C THR A 121 20.03 -4.13 -12.62
N GLY A 122 19.59 -4.64 -11.48
CA GLY A 122 19.89 -4.09 -10.16
C GLY A 122 21.16 -4.66 -9.53
N PRO A 123 21.61 -4.04 -8.42
CA PRO A 123 22.72 -4.57 -7.65
C PRO A 123 22.33 -5.92 -7.03
N SER A 124 23.25 -6.89 -7.03
CA SER A 124 23.08 -8.13 -6.27
C SER A 124 23.25 -7.83 -4.77
N PRO A 125 22.20 -8.02 -3.96
CA PRO A 125 22.32 -7.79 -2.53
C PRO A 125 23.17 -8.87 -1.88
N ARG A 126 23.98 -8.49 -0.89
CA ARG A 126 24.84 -9.44 -0.18
C ARG A 126 23.98 -10.37 0.69
N ALA A 127 24.29 -11.67 0.71
CA ALA A 127 23.47 -12.68 1.36
C ALA A 127 23.33 -12.48 2.88
N ASP A 128 24.38 -11.96 3.53
CA ASP A 128 24.42 -11.56 4.93
C ASP A 128 23.43 -10.45 5.28
N LEU A 129 23.09 -9.58 4.33
CA LEU A 129 22.05 -8.56 4.50
C LEU A 129 20.65 -9.08 4.13
N LEU A 130 20.55 -9.95 3.13
CA LEU A 130 19.27 -10.46 2.64
C LEU A 130 18.51 -11.24 3.70
N VAL A 131 19.18 -12.16 4.39
CA VAL A 131 18.55 -13.03 5.40
C VAL A 131 17.89 -12.22 6.53
N PRO A 132 18.59 -11.30 7.22
CA PRO A 132 17.95 -10.52 8.29
C PRO A 132 16.85 -9.60 7.76
N VAL A 133 17.01 -8.99 6.57
CA VAL A 133 15.96 -8.15 5.97
C VAL A 133 14.69 -8.96 5.69
N MET A 134 14.83 -10.13 5.06
CA MET A 134 13.69 -11.02 4.82
C MET A 134 13.05 -11.49 6.11
N GLY A 135 13.84 -11.79 7.14
CA GLY A 135 13.34 -12.13 8.47
C GLY A 135 12.50 -11.00 9.07
N VAL A 136 13.02 -9.77 9.07
CA VAL A 136 12.31 -8.58 9.58
C VAL A 136 11.02 -8.33 8.81
N LEU A 137 11.06 -8.37 7.47
CA LEU A 137 9.87 -8.18 6.64
C LEU A 137 8.81 -9.25 6.90
N THR A 138 9.23 -10.52 7.04
CA THR A 138 8.32 -11.63 7.33
C THR A 138 7.66 -11.46 8.70
N VAL A 139 8.44 -11.14 9.72
CA VAL A 139 7.92 -10.89 11.08
C VAL A 139 6.97 -9.70 11.08
N ALA A 140 7.35 -8.60 10.44
CA ALA A 140 6.51 -7.41 10.33
C ALA A 140 5.18 -7.73 9.62
N LEU A 141 5.23 -8.48 8.50
CA LEU A 141 4.03 -8.89 7.78
C LEU A 141 3.10 -9.75 8.64
N VAL A 142 3.64 -10.76 9.33
CA VAL A 142 2.87 -11.64 10.21
C VAL A 142 2.24 -10.85 11.35
N VAL A 143 2.99 -9.96 12.01
CA VAL A 143 2.47 -9.11 13.08
C VAL A 143 1.33 -8.23 12.58
N ASN A 144 1.48 -7.60 11.42
CA ASN A 144 0.43 -6.76 10.82
C ASN A 144 -0.83 -7.57 10.49
N ILE A 145 -0.68 -8.74 9.86
CA ILE A 145 -1.80 -9.64 9.54
C ILE A 145 -2.52 -10.07 10.83
N VAL A 146 -1.79 -10.52 11.84
CA VAL A 146 -2.36 -10.97 13.11
C VAL A 146 -3.05 -9.83 13.86
N ALA A 147 -2.44 -8.65 13.91
CA ALA A 147 -3.02 -7.46 14.52
C ALA A 147 -4.33 -7.07 13.83
N ILE A 148 -4.36 -7.16 12.50
CA ILE A 148 -5.59 -6.99 11.72
C ILE A 148 -6.62 -8.01 12.22
N PHE A 149 -6.38 -9.32 12.17
CA PHE A 149 -7.41 -10.31 12.51
C PHE A 149 -7.80 -10.42 14.00
N ARG A 150 -7.02 -9.86 14.93
CA ARG A 150 -7.31 -9.96 16.37
C ARG A 150 -8.10 -8.80 16.97
N MET A 151 -8.18 -7.67 16.31
CA MET A 151 -8.95 -6.53 16.82
C MET A 151 -10.44 -6.72 16.52
N PRO A 152 -11.31 -6.82 17.54
CA PRO A 152 -12.75 -6.97 17.35
C PRO A 152 -13.31 -5.81 16.50
N ALA A 153 -14.17 -6.11 15.53
CA ALA A 153 -14.97 -5.07 14.91
C ALA A 153 -16.00 -4.57 15.94
N PRO A 154 -16.22 -3.25 16.08
CA PRO A 154 -17.29 -2.75 16.94
C PRO A 154 -18.62 -3.37 16.52
N SER A 155 -19.39 -3.81 17.50
CA SER A 155 -20.68 -4.44 17.23
C SER A 155 -21.62 -3.42 16.56
N ARG A 156 -22.55 -3.90 15.71
CA ARG A 156 -23.55 -3.02 15.08
C ARG A 156 -24.41 -2.25 16.10
N ALA A 157 -24.49 -2.75 17.34
CA ALA A 157 -25.16 -2.08 18.46
C ALA A 157 -24.33 -0.87 18.95
N GLU A 158 -23.03 -1.07 19.22
CA GLU A 158 -22.12 0.00 19.63
C GLU A 158 -21.98 1.09 18.56
N ALA A 159 -21.97 0.69 17.28
CA ALA A 159 -21.94 1.64 16.16
C ALA A 159 -23.20 2.53 16.14
N ARG A 160 -24.39 1.94 16.33
CA ARG A 160 -25.67 2.70 16.40
C ARG A 160 -25.76 3.59 17.63
N GLU A 161 -25.37 3.10 18.80
CA GLU A 161 -25.35 3.91 20.03
C GLU A 161 -24.39 5.10 19.91
N SER A 162 -23.25 4.94 19.24
CA SER A 162 -22.31 6.04 18.99
C SER A 162 -22.84 7.08 18.01
N GLU A 163 -23.66 6.65 17.05
CA GLU A 163 -24.30 7.52 16.05
C GLU A 163 -25.47 8.29 16.66
N GLU A 164 -26.27 7.63 17.50
CA GLU A 164 -27.35 8.25 18.29
C GLU A 164 -26.82 9.20 19.36
N ALA A 165 -25.69 8.91 20.00
CA ALA A 165 -25.07 9.79 21.01
C ALA A 165 -24.43 11.06 20.40
N ARG A 166 -24.23 11.10 19.08
CA ARG A 166 -23.65 12.25 18.35
C ARG A 166 -24.72 13.10 17.64
N ALA A 167 -25.99 12.67 17.64
CA ALA A 167 -27.13 13.39 17.07
C ALA A 167 -27.84 14.27 18.11
#